data_AF-A0A0E2BDV4-F1
#
_entry.id   AF-A0A0E2BDV4-F1
#
_cell.length_a   1.000
_cell.length_b   1.000
_cell.length_c   1.000
_cell.angle_alpha   90.00
_cell.angle_beta   90.00
_cell.angle_gamma   90.00
#
_symmetry.space_group_name_H-M   'P 1'
#
loop_
_entity.id
_entity.type
_entity.pdbx_description
1 polymer ?
#
loop_
_entity_poly.entity_id
_entity_poly.type
_entity_poly.pdbx_seq_one_letter_code
_entity_poly.pdbx_strand_id
1 'polypeptide(L)'
;MNWTKRLILLLTLFLPFVVFGQETTAPTVAAVSPVADKGDTVWMIVASALVFFMIPGLALFYGGLVRSKNVLSTMMHSFVAILILTLQWTAFGYSFAFSGTNPYFGNFDFVFLNGIDEKTLELTIPKYIHFLFQGMFALITPALISGAIAERVKFGGYIVFIFLWSTLVYDPVAHWVWAADGWLFKMSALDFAGGTVVHLISGIAGLAAAIVLGKRKGEGPSLIAPNNLTYTLIGAGLLWFGWFGFNAGSGLAVNGIAARAFLVTLIAPAAAGVAWLVIEYLHTKKATALGAASGIVAGLVVITPASGFVGVQGAIIMGFLVSPVCYGAILLKGKLGYDDSLDAFGIHGVGGALGAILTGVFTLTLGTGVESKGDQILVQIISVVATGAYSFIVSMILVFLIDKTIGFRISEEKEITGLDSEIHGEKGYIL
;
A
#
# COMPACT_ATOMS: atom_id res chain seq x y z
N MET A 1 -20.49 42.99 -8.69
CA MET A 1 -20.97 42.71 -7.31
C MET A 1 -20.24 41.45 -6.82
N ASN A 2 -19.28 41.63 -5.91
CA ASN A 2 -18.09 40.77 -5.76
C ASN A 2 -18.33 39.43 -5.04
N TRP A 3 -17.70 38.39 -5.60
CA TRP A 3 -17.58 37.01 -5.11
C TRP A 3 -17.00 36.88 -3.70
N THR A 4 -16.30 37.90 -3.20
CA THR A 4 -15.66 37.92 -1.87
C THR A 4 -16.63 38.01 -0.70
N LYS A 5 -17.91 38.38 -0.90
CA LYS A 5 -18.91 38.44 0.18
C LYS A 5 -19.71 37.15 0.39
N ARG A 6 -19.60 36.15 -0.50
CA ARG A 6 -20.24 34.83 -0.29
C ARG A 6 -19.34 33.82 0.43
N LEU A 7 -18.03 34.11 0.54
CA LEU A 7 -17.08 33.25 1.26
C LEU A 7 -17.09 33.49 2.79
N ILE A 8 -17.62 34.62 3.25
CA ILE A 8 -17.60 35.03 4.67
C ILE A 8 -18.86 34.54 5.43
N LEU A 9 -19.93 34.15 4.73
CA LEU A 9 -21.15 33.63 5.36
C LEU A 9 -21.16 32.10 5.59
N LEU A 10 -20.14 31.39 5.12
CA LEU A 10 -19.95 29.94 5.34
C LEU A 10 -18.96 29.62 6.48
N LEU A 11 -18.44 30.65 7.18
CA LEU A 11 -17.43 30.51 8.23
C LEU A 11 -17.94 30.80 9.65
N THR A 12 -19.25 30.89 9.88
CA THR A 12 -19.82 31.24 11.21
C THR A 12 -20.77 30.19 11.82
N LEU A 13 -20.75 28.92 11.37
CA LEU A 13 -21.60 27.86 11.92
C LEU A 13 -20.85 26.72 12.65
N PHE A 14 -19.64 26.96 13.13
CA PHE A 14 -18.96 26.03 14.05
C PHE A 14 -18.43 26.78 15.28
N LEU A 15 -19.32 26.95 16.27
CA LEU A 15 -18.93 27.20 17.65
C LEU A 15 -19.08 25.87 18.41
N PRO A 16 -18.00 25.20 18.83
CA PRO A 16 -18.11 24.14 19.82
C PRO A 16 -18.21 24.77 21.20
N PHE A 17 -19.23 24.37 21.96
CA PHE A 17 -19.28 24.58 23.41
C PHE A 17 -18.11 23.82 24.05
N VAL A 18 -17.24 24.55 24.75
CA VAL A 18 -16.22 23.98 25.64
C VAL A 18 -16.92 23.54 26.92
N VAL A 19 -17.06 22.22 27.11
CA VAL A 19 -17.43 21.64 28.40
C VAL A 19 -16.15 21.06 29.00
N PHE A 20 -15.76 21.58 30.16
CA PHE A 20 -14.65 21.06 30.95
C PHE A 20 -15.03 19.68 31.51
N GLY A 21 -14.42 18.62 30.98
CA GLY A 21 -14.49 17.26 31.52
C GLY A 21 -13.39 17.06 32.56
N GLN A 22 -13.81 16.71 33.77
CA GLN A 22 -12.96 16.43 34.93
C GLN A 22 -12.26 15.08 34.78
N GLU A 23 -10.94 15.03 34.95
CA GLU A 23 -10.16 13.79 34.90
C GLU A 23 -10.49 12.89 36.08
N THR A 24 -10.99 11.69 35.81
CA THR A 24 -11.08 10.59 36.78
C THR A 24 -9.98 9.59 36.49
N THR A 25 -9.09 9.39 37.46
CA THR A 25 -8.05 8.36 37.43
C THR A 25 -8.68 6.96 37.47
N ALA A 26 -8.50 6.18 36.40
CA ALA A 26 -8.97 4.81 36.33
C ALA A 26 -8.07 3.87 37.15
N PRO A 27 -8.64 2.91 37.90
CA PRO A 27 -7.87 1.92 38.64
C PRO A 27 -7.19 0.92 37.70
N THR A 28 -5.97 0.51 38.05
CA THR A 28 -5.18 -0.50 37.37
C THR A 28 -5.86 -1.88 37.45
N VAL A 29 -6.49 -2.29 36.35
CA VAL A 29 -7.07 -3.63 36.19
C VAL A 29 -5.95 -4.63 35.94
N ALA A 30 -5.91 -5.72 36.72
CA ALA A 30 -5.00 -6.84 36.50
C ALA A 30 -5.09 -7.36 35.06
N ALA A 31 -3.95 -7.67 34.43
CA ALA A 31 -3.90 -8.19 33.07
C ALA A 31 -4.65 -9.52 32.99
N VAL A 32 -5.87 -9.49 32.43
CA VAL A 32 -6.63 -10.69 32.09
C VAL A 32 -5.89 -11.40 30.96
N SER A 33 -5.58 -12.67 31.13
CA SER A 33 -5.02 -13.48 30.04
C SER A 33 -5.94 -13.38 28.82
N PRO A 34 -5.40 -13.10 27.62
CA PRO A 34 -6.22 -12.97 26.43
C PRO A 34 -7.08 -14.21 26.22
N VAL A 35 -8.35 -14.00 25.90
CA VAL A 35 -9.31 -15.06 25.57
C VAL A 35 -9.69 -14.89 24.10
N ALA A 36 -9.67 -15.99 23.36
CA ALA A 36 -10.05 -15.98 21.95
C ALA A 36 -11.51 -15.51 21.77
N ASP A 37 -11.71 -14.48 20.97
CA ASP A 37 -13.03 -14.00 20.57
C ASP A 37 -13.42 -14.61 19.22
N LYS A 38 -14.59 -15.25 19.16
CA LYS A 38 -15.07 -15.93 17.95
C LYS A 38 -15.43 -14.94 16.84
N GLY A 39 -15.96 -13.76 17.18
CA GLY A 39 -16.30 -12.72 16.22
C GLY A 39 -15.05 -12.13 15.58
N ASP A 40 -14.06 -11.78 16.40
CA ASP A 40 -12.76 -11.30 15.93
C ASP A 40 -12.08 -12.35 15.04
N THR A 41 -12.08 -13.61 15.49
CA THR A 41 -11.51 -14.74 14.72
C THR A 41 -12.18 -14.88 13.34
N VAL A 42 -13.51 -14.90 13.27
CA VAL A 42 -14.24 -15.04 12.00
C VAL A 42 -13.99 -13.84 11.10
N TRP A 43 -14.04 -12.63 11.64
CA TRP A 43 -13.76 -11.42 10.89
C TRP A 43 -12.36 -11.45 10.29
N MET A 44 -11.36 -11.85 11.06
CA MET A 44 -9.97 -11.86 10.59
C MET A 44 -9.69 -12.96 9.55
N ILE A 45 -10.40 -14.09 9.58
CA ILE A 45 -10.37 -15.08 8.49
C ILE A 45 -10.94 -14.46 7.20
N VAL A 46 -12.09 -13.80 7.29
CA VAL A 46 -12.73 -13.15 6.13
C VAL A 46 -11.86 -12.01 5.60
N ALA A 47 -11.36 -11.15 6.48
CA ALA A 47 -10.48 -10.04 6.12
C ALA A 47 -9.22 -10.55 5.42
N SER A 48 -8.60 -11.62 5.91
CA SER A 48 -7.44 -12.25 5.25
C SER A 48 -7.78 -12.74 3.84
N ALA A 49 -8.93 -13.38 3.65
CA ALA A 49 -9.36 -13.82 2.32
C ALA A 49 -9.64 -12.65 1.36
N LEU A 50 -10.23 -11.56 1.87
CA LEU A 50 -10.45 -10.32 1.10
C LEU A 50 -9.12 -9.70 0.65
N VAL A 51 -8.13 -9.60 1.54
CA VAL A 51 -6.80 -9.06 1.17
C VAL A 51 -6.10 -9.98 0.19
N PHE A 52 -6.14 -11.29 0.37
CA PHE A 52 -5.57 -12.23 -0.60
C PHE A 52 -6.13 -12.00 -2.00
N PHE A 53 -7.44 -11.75 -2.11
CA PHE A 53 -8.12 -11.52 -3.38
C PHE A 53 -7.71 -10.21 -4.09
N MET A 54 -7.06 -9.28 -3.36
CA MET A 54 -6.45 -8.10 -3.97
C MET A 54 -5.30 -8.45 -4.90
N ILE A 55 -4.57 -9.56 -4.69
CA ILE A 55 -3.41 -9.90 -5.51
C ILE A 55 -3.81 -10.32 -6.94
N PRO A 56 -4.82 -11.20 -7.15
CA PRO A 56 -5.43 -11.38 -8.47
C PRO A 56 -6.06 -10.10 -9.03
N GLY A 57 -6.66 -9.26 -8.18
CA GLY A 57 -7.15 -7.94 -8.58
C GLY A 57 -6.04 -7.04 -9.16
N LEU A 58 -4.87 -7.03 -8.52
CA LEU A 58 -3.68 -6.32 -8.97
C LEU A 58 -3.16 -6.90 -10.29
N ALA A 59 -3.14 -8.22 -10.42
CA ALA A 59 -2.75 -8.90 -11.65
C ALA A 59 -3.60 -8.43 -12.84
N LEU A 60 -4.93 -8.37 -12.67
CA LEU A 60 -5.84 -7.83 -13.68
C LEU A 60 -5.64 -6.34 -13.90
N PHE A 61 -5.46 -5.57 -12.82
CA PHE A 61 -5.28 -4.13 -12.87
C PHE A 61 -4.07 -3.76 -13.74
N TYR A 62 -2.89 -4.29 -13.41
CA TYR A 62 -1.65 -4.06 -14.16
C TYR A 62 -1.63 -4.79 -15.51
N GLY A 63 -2.15 -6.03 -15.56
CA GLY A 63 -2.23 -6.81 -16.79
C GLY A 63 -3.02 -6.08 -17.89
N GLY A 64 -4.08 -5.36 -17.56
CA GLY A 64 -4.84 -4.55 -18.53
C GLY A 64 -4.09 -3.31 -19.06
N LEU A 65 -3.11 -2.79 -18.30
CA LEU A 65 -2.38 -1.55 -18.60
C LEU A 65 -1.14 -1.73 -19.46
N VAL A 66 -0.59 -2.94 -19.53
CA VAL A 66 0.58 -3.26 -20.37
C VAL A 66 0.18 -3.54 -21.81
N ARG A 67 1.16 -3.73 -22.70
CA ARG A 67 0.90 -4.18 -24.08
C ARG A 67 0.49 -5.66 -24.09
N SER A 68 -0.28 -6.06 -25.09
CA SER A 68 -0.83 -7.43 -25.22
C SER A 68 0.23 -8.53 -25.22
N LYS A 69 1.45 -8.24 -25.66
CA LYS A 69 2.61 -9.14 -25.67
C LYS A 69 3.27 -9.38 -24.29
N ASN A 70 2.80 -8.68 -23.26
CA ASN A 70 3.38 -8.67 -21.91
C ASN A 70 2.33 -8.91 -20.81
N VAL A 71 1.09 -9.23 -21.17
CA VAL A 71 -0.02 -9.34 -20.20
C VAL A 71 0.20 -10.52 -19.26
N LEU A 72 0.61 -11.69 -19.76
CA LEU A 72 0.86 -12.87 -18.93
C LEU A 72 2.04 -12.62 -18.00
N SER A 73 3.15 -12.10 -18.53
CA SER A 73 4.35 -11.81 -17.75
C SER A 73 4.05 -10.84 -16.61
N THR A 74 3.22 -9.82 -16.88
CA THR A 74 2.81 -8.85 -15.84
C THR A 74 1.91 -9.47 -14.79
N MET A 75 0.95 -10.31 -15.19
CA MET A 75 0.12 -11.05 -14.23
C MET A 75 0.95 -12.03 -13.40
N MET A 76 1.92 -12.71 -14.01
CA MET A 76 2.82 -13.66 -13.37
C MET A 76 3.65 -13.01 -12.26
N HIS A 77 4.00 -11.73 -12.35
CA HIS A 77 4.66 -11.02 -11.24
C HIS A 77 3.82 -10.99 -9.95
N SER A 78 2.49 -10.97 -10.06
CA SER A 78 1.60 -11.03 -8.90
C SER A 78 1.44 -12.45 -8.37
N PHE A 79 1.25 -13.44 -9.25
CA PHE A 79 1.10 -14.84 -8.83
C PHE A 79 2.40 -15.43 -8.26
N VAL A 80 3.56 -15.11 -8.85
CA VAL A 80 4.84 -15.59 -8.31
C VAL A 80 5.15 -14.97 -6.95
N ALA A 81 4.70 -13.74 -6.69
CA ALA A 81 4.81 -13.13 -5.36
C ALA A 81 4.03 -13.93 -4.32
N ILE A 82 2.82 -14.40 -4.63
CA ILE A 82 2.07 -15.31 -3.74
C ILE A 82 2.92 -16.54 -3.42
N LEU A 83 3.45 -17.22 -4.44
CA LEU A 83 4.14 -18.49 -4.26
C LEU A 83 5.44 -18.34 -3.44
N ILE A 84 6.30 -17.41 -3.85
CA ILE A 84 7.63 -17.24 -3.26
C ILE A 84 7.54 -16.63 -1.87
N LEU A 85 6.71 -15.61 -1.70
CA LEU A 85 6.66 -14.86 -0.45
C LEU A 85 5.83 -15.59 0.62
N THR A 86 4.89 -16.47 0.24
CA THR A 86 4.25 -17.36 1.23
C THR A 86 5.30 -18.26 1.89
N LEU A 87 6.22 -18.82 1.09
CA LEU A 87 7.31 -19.65 1.61
C LEU A 87 8.30 -18.82 2.43
N GLN A 88 8.70 -17.63 1.96
CA GLN A 88 9.61 -16.75 2.71
C GLN A 88 8.99 -16.30 4.05
N TRP A 89 7.73 -15.87 4.05
CA TRP A 89 6.97 -15.45 5.23
C TRP A 89 6.85 -16.57 6.26
N THR A 90 6.52 -17.78 5.79
CA THR A 90 6.44 -18.99 6.63
C THR A 90 7.80 -19.38 7.19
N ALA A 91 8.85 -19.36 6.36
CA ALA A 91 10.18 -19.80 6.76
C ALA A 91 10.76 -18.91 7.84
N PHE A 92 10.72 -17.58 7.67
CA PHE A 92 11.29 -16.66 8.65
C PHE A 92 10.71 -15.24 8.62
N GLY A 93 10.06 -14.80 7.54
CA GLY A 93 9.62 -13.40 7.40
C GLY A 93 8.68 -12.96 8.51
N TYR A 94 7.73 -13.81 8.92
CA TYR A 94 6.84 -13.49 10.04
C TYR A 94 7.58 -13.30 11.36
N SER A 95 8.59 -14.13 11.62
CA SER A 95 9.45 -13.99 12.80
C SER A 95 10.21 -12.68 12.73
N PHE A 96 10.84 -12.41 11.59
CA PHE A 96 11.64 -11.20 11.39
C PHE A 96 10.82 -9.91 11.49
N ALA A 97 9.52 -9.96 11.22
CA ALA A 97 8.60 -8.83 11.41
C ALA A 97 8.00 -8.75 12.83
N PHE A 98 7.65 -9.86 13.49
CA PHE A 98 6.76 -9.85 14.67
C PHE A 98 7.27 -10.61 15.91
N SER A 99 8.57 -10.94 15.99
CA SER A 99 9.18 -11.56 17.17
C SER A 99 10.28 -10.71 17.80
N GLY A 100 10.71 -11.08 19.01
CA GLY A 100 11.79 -10.39 19.73
C GLY A 100 11.42 -9.00 20.23
N THR A 101 12.42 -8.29 20.78
CA THR A 101 12.27 -6.98 21.43
C THR A 101 13.22 -5.91 20.86
N ASN A 102 14.02 -6.24 19.84
CA ASN A 102 14.92 -5.29 19.21
C ASN A 102 14.08 -4.31 18.36
N PRO A 103 14.28 -2.99 18.46
CA PRO A 103 13.39 -2.02 17.82
C PRO A 103 13.48 -1.93 16.29
N TYR A 104 14.48 -2.58 15.66
CA TYR A 104 14.76 -2.46 14.23
C TYR A 104 14.45 -3.73 13.44
N PHE A 105 14.42 -4.90 14.07
CA PHE A 105 14.12 -6.16 13.40
C PHE A 105 13.80 -7.23 14.43
N GLY A 106 12.97 -8.19 14.03
CA GLY A 106 12.65 -9.34 14.84
C GLY A 106 13.80 -10.36 14.92
N ASN A 107 13.59 -11.41 15.69
CA ASN A 107 14.52 -12.52 15.81
C ASN A 107 14.00 -13.75 15.04
N PHE A 108 14.50 -14.95 15.38
CA PHE A 108 14.15 -16.20 14.70
C PHE A 108 13.23 -17.13 15.54
N ASP A 109 12.59 -16.61 16.58
CA ASP A 109 11.78 -17.43 17.51
C ASP A 109 10.59 -18.11 16.83
N PHE A 110 9.98 -17.45 15.81
CA PHE A 110 8.83 -17.96 15.06
C PHE A 110 9.20 -18.51 13.67
N VAL A 111 10.47 -18.89 13.45
CA VAL A 111 10.89 -19.60 12.22
C VAL A 111 10.03 -20.84 12.02
N PHE A 112 9.45 -21.02 10.84
CA PHE A 112 8.45 -22.07 10.56
C PHE A 112 7.26 -22.10 11.54
N LEU A 113 6.89 -20.94 12.10
CA LEU A 113 5.85 -20.81 13.13
C LEU A 113 6.17 -21.59 14.41
N ASN A 114 7.45 -21.84 14.68
CA ASN A 114 7.90 -22.51 15.89
C ASN A 114 7.36 -21.80 17.14
N GLY A 115 6.86 -22.59 18.10
CA GLY A 115 6.25 -22.08 19.33
C GLY A 115 4.85 -21.47 19.18
N ILE A 116 4.24 -21.53 18.00
CA ILE A 116 2.83 -21.14 17.78
C ILE A 116 2.00 -22.41 17.62
N ASP A 117 0.97 -22.55 18.45
CA ASP A 117 -0.02 -23.64 18.42
C ASP A 117 -1.46 -23.10 18.38
N GLU A 118 -2.46 -23.99 18.43
CA GLU A 118 -3.88 -23.61 18.34
C GLU A 118 -4.37 -22.77 19.55
N LYS A 119 -3.58 -22.67 20.61
CA LYS A 119 -3.90 -21.90 21.83
C LYS A 119 -3.14 -20.58 21.90
N THR A 120 -2.13 -20.40 21.06
CA THR A 120 -1.33 -19.19 21.01
C THR A 120 -2.14 -18.06 20.41
N LEU A 121 -2.29 -16.96 21.15
CA LEU A 121 -3.08 -15.80 20.74
C LEU A 121 -2.21 -14.58 20.42
N GLU A 122 -2.72 -13.74 19.54
CA GLU A 122 -2.32 -12.35 19.36
C GLU A 122 -3.56 -11.50 19.65
N LEU A 123 -3.53 -10.71 20.72
CA LEU A 123 -4.74 -10.07 21.27
C LEU A 123 -5.86 -11.12 21.51
N THR A 124 -7.01 -10.97 20.86
CA THR A 124 -8.18 -11.86 20.97
C THR A 124 -8.28 -12.89 19.84
N ILE A 125 -7.29 -12.99 18.95
CA ILE A 125 -7.33 -13.90 17.80
C ILE A 125 -6.23 -14.96 17.87
N PRO A 126 -6.44 -16.18 17.34
CA PRO A 126 -5.37 -17.15 17.12
C PRO A 126 -4.19 -16.55 16.35
N LYS A 127 -2.97 -16.77 16.84
CA LYS A 127 -1.77 -16.18 16.23
C LYS A 127 -1.50 -16.69 14.81
N TYR A 128 -2.00 -17.88 14.44
CA TYR A 128 -2.04 -18.32 13.04
C TYR A 128 -2.89 -17.41 12.14
N ILE A 129 -3.96 -16.83 12.65
CA ILE A 129 -4.78 -15.89 11.88
C ILE A 129 -4.09 -14.53 11.76
N HIS A 130 -3.39 -14.09 12.80
CA HIS A 130 -2.53 -12.91 12.69
C HIS A 130 -1.42 -13.13 11.64
N PHE A 131 -0.75 -14.28 11.66
CA PHE A 131 0.21 -14.69 10.63
C PHE A 131 -0.37 -14.62 9.23
N LEU A 132 -1.57 -15.18 9.03
CA LEU A 132 -2.26 -15.16 7.74
C LEU A 132 -2.58 -13.73 7.31
N PHE A 133 -3.24 -12.94 8.17
CA PHE A 133 -3.66 -11.58 7.86
C PHE A 133 -2.47 -10.72 7.45
N GLN A 134 -1.42 -10.67 8.28
CA GLN A 134 -0.20 -9.90 7.98
C GLN A 134 0.55 -10.44 6.76
N GLY A 135 0.52 -11.76 6.56
CA GLY A 135 1.08 -12.39 5.38
C GLY A 135 0.51 -11.82 4.09
N MET A 136 -0.80 -11.54 4.03
CA MET A 136 -1.40 -10.99 2.80
C MET A 136 -0.84 -9.62 2.41
N PHE A 137 -0.46 -8.78 3.38
CA PHE A 137 0.24 -7.51 3.15
C PHE A 137 1.68 -7.78 2.65
N ALA A 138 2.36 -8.77 3.23
CA ALA A 138 3.70 -9.18 2.82
C ALA A 138 3.73 -9.71 1.38
N LEU A 139 2.67 -10.41 0.95
CA LEU A 139 2.56 -10.93 -0.42
C LEU A 139 2.29 -9.82 -1.44
N ILE A 140 1.35 -8.90 -1.15
CA ILE A 140 0.93 -7.88 -2.12
C ILE A 140 1.96 -6.75 -2.27
N THR A 141 2.70 -6.42 -1.21
CA THR A 141 3.60 -5.25 -1.22
C THR A 141 4.69 -5.34 -2.30
N PRO A 142 5.43 -6.45 -2.44
CA PRO A 142 6.42 -6.58 -3.50
C PRO A 142 5.78 -6.74 -4.88
N ALA A 143 4.56 -7.29 -4.95
CA ALA A 143 3.80 -7.35 -6.20
C ALA A 143 3.45 -5.95 -6.74
N LEU A 144 3.20 -4.97 -5.87
CA LEU A 144 2.96 -3.58 -6.28
C LEU A 144 4.17 -2.97 -7.01
N ILE A 145 5.40 -3.35 -6.64
CA ILE A 145 6.65 -2.86 -7.25
C ILE A 145 6.68 -3.20 -8.76
N SER A 146 6.08 -4.32 -9.16
CA SER A 146 6.04 -4.77 -10.56
C SER A 146 5.42 -3.75 -11.50
N GLY A 147 4.52 -2.89 -11.01
CA GLY A 147 3.90 -1.83 -11.78
C GLY A 147 4.89 -0.76 -12.27
N ALA A 148 5.94 -0.47 -11.50
CA ALA A 148 6.95 0.51 -11.92
C ALA A 148 7.90 -0.05 -12.98
N ILE A 149 8.16 -1.36 -12.92
CA ILE A 149 9.19 -2.06 -13.71
C ILE A 149 8.63 -2.93 -14.84
N ALA A 150 7.33 -2.82 -15.11
CA ALA A 150 6.63 -3.66 -16.09
C ALA A 150 7.33 -3.70 -17.45
N GLU A 151 7.17 -4.82 -18.15
CA GLU A 151 7.58 -5.05 -19.54
C GLU A 151 9.10 -5.06 -19.83
N ARG A 152 9.99 -4.97 -18.83
CA ARG A 152 11.45 -4.94 -19.07
C ARG A 152 12.29 -5.78 -18.12
N VAL A 153 11.66 -6.55 -17.24
CA VAL A 153 12.36 -7.31 -16.19
C VAL A 153 12.41 -8.79 -16.52
N LYS A 154 13.55 -9.41 -16.24
CA LYS A 154 13.72 -10.87 -16.30
C LYS A 154 13.02 -11.52 -15.12
N PHE A 155 12.20 -12.53 -15.38
CA PHE A 155 11.40 -13.21 -14.35
C PHE A 155 12.24 -13.80 -13.20
N GLY A 156 13.37 -14.45 -13.51
CA GLY A 156 14.29 -14.95 -12.48
C GLY A 156 14.90 -13.83 -11.63
N GLY A 157 15.27 -12.71 -12.25
CA GLY A 157 15.75 -11.52 -11.54
C GLY A 157 14.67 -10.94 -10.62
N TYR A 158 13.42 -10.89 -11.08
CA TYR A 158 12.28 -10.45 -10.29
C TYR A 158 12.05 -11.33 -9.06
N ILE A 159 12.09 -12.67 -9.20
CA ILE A 159 11.94 -13.62 -8.09
C ILE A 159 13.00 -13.37 -7.00
N VAL A 160 14.27 -13.26 -7.42
CA VAL A 160 15.38 -12.98 -6.48
C VAL A 160 15.19 -11.62 -5.82
N PHE A 161 14.79 -10.61 -6.57
CA PHE A 161 14.53 -9.28 -6.04
C PHE A 161 13.42 -9.28 -5.00
N ILE A 162 12.24 -9.83 -5.28
CA ILE A 162 11.14 -9.79 -4.31
C ILE A 162 11.45 -10.60 -3.05
N PHE A 163 12.18 -11.72 -3.16
CA PHE A 163 12.60 -12.51 -2.01
C PHE A 163 13.55 -11.71 -1.09
N LEU A 164 14.59 -11.12 -1.68
CA LEU A 164 15.57 -10.31 -0.94
C LEU A 164 14.96 -9.01 -0.42
N TRP A 165 14.14 -8.34 -1.23
CA TRP A 165 13.50 -7.08 -0.88
C TRP A 165 12.49 -7.28 0.26
N SER A 166 11.72 -8.37 0.26
CA SER A 166 10.81 -8.65 1.38
C SER A 166 11.59 -8.85 2.67
N THR A 167 12.66 -9.63 2.61
CA THR A 167 13.53 -9.90 3.76
C THR A 167 14.24 -8.65 4.28
N LEU A 168 14.74 -7.79 3.39
CA LEU A 168 15.62 -6.67 3.74
C LEU A 168 14.91 -5.32 3.83
N VAL A 169 13.66 -5.22 3.37
CA VAL A 169 12.89 -3.96 3.35
C VAL A 169 11.53 -4.15 4.00
N TYR A 170 10.70 -5.06 3.49
CA TYR A 170 9.35 -5.24 4.01
C TYR A 170 9.35 -5.68 5.48
N ASP A 171 10.03 -6.79 5.80
CA ASP A 171 10.01 -7.38 7.14
C ASP A 171 10.56 -6.39 8.20
N PRO A 172 11.71 -5.69 7.99
CA PRO A 172 12.16 -4.65 8.92
C PRO A 172 11.19 -3.48 9.04
N VAL A 173 10.64 -2.97 7.94
CA VAL A 173 9.72 -1.82 8.00
C VAL A 173 8.41 -2.19 8.69
N ALA A 174 7.88 -3.39 8.44
CA ALA A 174 6.74 -3.93 9.18
C ALA A 174 7.06 -4.02 10.68
N HIS A 175 8.27 -4.47 11.04
CA HIS A 175 8.71 -4.47 12.43
C HIS A 175 8.73 -3.05 13.02
N TRP A 176 9.32 -2.08 12.33
CA TRP A 176 9.45 -0.70 12.82
C TRP A 176 8.10 -0.09 13.16
N VAL A 177 7.10 -0.33 12.31
CA VAL A 177 5.81 0.37 12.33
C VAL A 177 4.73 -0.39 13.08
N TRP A 178 4.72 -1.73 13.05
CA TRP A 178 3.63 -2.54 13.60
C TRP A 178 4.01 -3.45 14.75
N ALA A 179 5.28 -3.84 14.91
CA ALA A 179 5.67 -4.60 16.08
C ALA A 179 5.62 -3.70 17.32
N ALA A 180 5.15 -4.26 18.45
CA ALA A 180 5.00 -3.50 19.68
C ALA A 180 6.32 -2.84 20.16
N ASP A 181 7.46 -3.42 19.80
CA ASP A 181 8.80 -2.92 20.13
C ASP A 181 9.48 -2.13 19.00
N GLY A 182 8.85 -2.04 17.82
CA GLY A 182 9.34 -1.26 16.71
C GLY A 182 9.53 0.22 17.06
N TRP A 183 10.62 0.83 16.59
CA TRP A 183 10.94 2.21 16.98
C TRP A 183 9.90 3.24 16.51
N LEU A 184 9.30 3.08 15.32
CA LEU A 184 8.24 3.97 14.83
C LEU A 184 6.93 3.74 15.58
N PHE A 185 6.63 2.49 15.95
CA PHE A 185 5.51 2.16 16.80
C PHE A 185 5.64 2.84 18.18
N LYS A 186 6.81 2.75 18.82
CA LYS A 186 7.08 3.40 20.12
C LYS A 186 7.10 4.93 20.03
N MET A 187 7.41 5.49 18.86
CA MET A 187 7.27 6.93 18.58
C MET A 187 5.82 7.36 18.31
N SER A 188 4.87 6.42 18.35
CA SER A 188 3.45 6.67 18.08
C SER A 188 3.18 7.16 16.66
N ALA A 189 3.93 6.65 15.68
CA ALA A 189 3.59 6.80 14.27
C ALA A 189 2.28 6.07 13.97
N LEU A 190 1.32 6.79 13.40
CA LEU A 190 0.00 6.28 13.06
C LEU A 190 0.02 5.73 11.63
N ASP A 191 -0.03 4.40 11.52
CA ASP A 191 -0.18 3.71 10.24
C ASP A 191 -1.10 2.50 10.40
N PHE A 192 -2.40 2.73 10.24
CA PHE A 192 -3.42 1.75 10.61
C PHE A 192 -3.32 0.47 9.78
N ALA A 193 -3.21 0.61 8.45
CA ALA A 193 -3.24 -0.52 7.52
C ALA A 193 -2.07 -0.54 6.52
N GLY A 194 -1.03 0.30 6.69
CA GLY A 194 0.18 0.21 5.88
C GLY A 194 0.29 1.24 4.76
N GLY A 195 -0.04 2.50 5.04
CA GLY A 195 0.29 3.61 4.15
C GLY A 195 1.80 3.72 3.92
N THR A 196 2.57 3.54 4.99
CA THR A 196 4.04 3.50 4.92
C THR A 196 4.54 2.10 4.60
N VAL A 197 4.06 1.08 5.32
CA VAL A 197 4.55 -0.31 5.23
C VAL A 197 4.21 -1.01 3.91
N VAL A 198 3.13 -0.62 3.23
CA VAL A 198 2.76 -1.21 1.94
C VAL A 198 2.97 -0.21 0.82
N HIS A 199 2.25 0.90 0.83
CA HIS A 199 2.14 1.75 -0.36
C HIS A 199 3.39 2.62 -0.58
N LEU A 200 3.84 3.33 0.45
CA LEU A 200 5.02 4.19 0.33
C LEU A 200 6.25 3.39 -0.06
N ILE A 201 6.58 2.34 0.71
CA ILE A 201 7.83 1.60 0.45
C ILE A 201 7.81 0.86 -0.89
N SER A 202 6.69 0.29 -1.32
CA SER A 202 6.61 -0.35 -2.65
C SER A 202 6.68 0.65 -3.79
N GLY A 203 5.99 1.80 -3.68
CA GLY A 203 6.06 2.86 -4.67
C GLY A 203 7.47 3.45 -4.79
N ILE A 204 8.15 3.68 -3.66
CA ILE A 204 9.53 4.19 -3.63
C ILE A 204 10.53 3.15 -4.14
N ALA A 205 10.35 1.86 -3.81
CA ALA A 205 11.14 0.78 -4.38
C ALA A 205 10.97 0.68 -5.90
N GLY A 206 9.74 0.85 -6.38
CA GLY A 206 9.42 0.94 -7.80
C GLY A 206 10.14 2.10 -8.49
N LEU A 207 10.15 3.29 -7.88
CA LEU A 207 10.91 4.43 -8.38
C LEU A 207 12.41 4.13 -8.46
N ALA A 208 13.00 3.60 -7.39
CA ALA A 208 14.41 3.21 -7.35
C ALA A 208 14.75 2.23 -8.47
N ALA A 209 13.94 1.17 -8.61
CA ALA A 209 14.13 0.17 -9.67
C ALA A 209 13.96 0.77 -11.07
N ALA A 210 12.98 1.66 -11.28
CA ALA A 210 12.77 2.33 -12.55
C ALA A 210 13.94 3.26 -12.94
N ILE A 211 14.58 3.91 -11.97
CA ILE A 211 15.78 4.75 -12.18
C ILE A 211 16.96 3.89 -12.61
N VAL A 212 17.25 2.79 -11.89
CA VAL A 212 18.38 1.91 -12.22
C VAL A 212 18.19 1.22 -13.56
N LEU A 213 16.99 0.70 -13.81
CA LEU A 213 16.68 -0.01 -15.05
C LEU A 213 16.64 0.94 -16.25
N GLY A 214 16.22 2.19 -16.05
CA GLY A 214 15.95 3.15 -17.12
C GLY A 214 14.65 2.86 -17.87
N LYS A 215 14.42 3.67 -18.93
CA LYS A 215 13.17 3.66 -19.72
C LYS A 215 12.99 2.38 -20.53
N ARG A 216 11.74 1.97 -20.74
CA ARG A 216 11.39 0.92 -21.69
C ARG A 216 11.82 1.26 -23.13
N LYS A 217 12.20 0.24 -23.88
CA LYS A 217 12.56 0.29 -25.30
C LYS A 217 11.36 -0.11 -26.17
N GLY A 218 11.40 0.28 -27.44
CA GLY A 218 10.32 0.07 -28.40
C GLY A 218 9.64 1.37 -28.85
N GLU A 219 8.73 1.23 -29.81
CA GLU A 219 8.16 2.34 -30.59
C GLU A 219 7.40 3.35 -29.71
N GLY A 220 7.98 4.55 -29.52
CA GLY A 220 7.32 5.82 -29.17
C GLY A 220 6.31 5.91 -27.99
N PRO A 221 6.14 7.10 -27.39
CA PRO A 221 5.07 7.33 -26.40
C PRO A 221 3.64 7.05 -26.91
N SER A 222 3.42 7.04 -28.23
CA SER A 222 2.10 6.86 -28.87
C SER A 222 1.65 5.41 -29.02
N LEU A 223 2.49 4.41 -28.73
CA LEU A 223 2.18 2.99 -28.95
C LEU A 223 2.28 2.11 -27.68
N ILE A 224 2.55 2.72 -26.52
CA ILE A 224 2.36 2.05 -25.22
C ILE A 224 0.91 2.29 -24.78
N ALA A 225 -0.02 1.61 -25.45
CA ALA A 225 -1.44 1.66 -25.12
C ALA A 225 -1.83 0.45 -24.23
N PRO A 226 -2.71 0.64 -23.23
CA PRO A 226 -3.33 -0.45 -22.48
C PRO A 226 -4.01 -1.44 -23.43
N ASN A 227 -3.76 -2.74 -23.23
CA ASN A 227 -4.38 -3.78 -24.06
C ASN A 227 -5.87 -4.00 -23.71
N ASN A 228 -6.26 -3.81 -22.45
CA ASN A 228 -7.63 -4.09 -22.01
C ASN A 228 -8.00 -3.27 -20.75
N LEU A 229 -8.61 -2.10 -20.96
CA LEU A 229 -9.09 -1.25 -19.86
C LEU A 229 -10.26 -1.87 -19.08
N THR A 230 -10.98 -2.83 -19.65
CA THR A 230 -12.01 -3.59 -18.91
C THR A 230 -11.36 -4.46 -17.83
N TYR A 231 -10.22 -5.10 -18.13
CA TYR A 231 -9.45 -5.82 -17.10
C TYR A 231 -8.95 -4.87 -16.02
N THR A 232 -8.47 -3.68 -16.40
CA THR A 232 -8.07 -2.66 -15.43
C THR A 232 -9.23 -2.27 -14.50
N LEU A 233 -10.43 -2.04 -15.04
CA LEU A 233 -11.60 -1.69 -14.23
C LEU A 233 -12.05 -2.84 -13.31
N ILE A 234 -12.04 -4.09 -13.80
CA ILE A 234 -12.34 -5.26 -12.96
C ILE A 234 -11.31 -5.37 -11.84
N GLY A 235 -10.01 -5.23 -12.17
CA GLY A 235 -8.93 -5.23 -11.20
C GLY A 235 -9.09 -4.15 -10.14
N ALA A 236 -9.41 -2.91 -10.53
CA ALA A 236 -9.69 -1.81 -9.60
C ALA A 236 -10.89 -2.11 -8.68
N GLY A 237 -11.96 -2.71 -9.22
CA GLY A 237 -13.12 -3.15 -8.43
C GLY A 237 -12.76 -4.24 -7.42
N LEU A 238 -11.95 -5.22 -7.81
CA LEU A 238 -11.47 -6.28 -6.92
C LEU A 238 -10.52 -5.75 -5.85
N LEU A 239 -9.65 -4.80 -6.20
CA LEU A 239 -8.80 -4.10 -5.25
C LEU A 239 -9.66 -3.37 -4.22
N TRP A 240 -10.68 -2.62 -4.65
CA TRP A 240 -11.60 -1.94 -3.73
C TRP A 240 -12.36 -2.91 -2.83
N PHE A 241 -12.89 -4.01 -3.40
CA PHE A 241 -13.56 -5.07 -2.64
C PHE A 241 -12.64 -5.67 -1.57
N GLY A 242 -11.41 -6.06 -1.94
CA GLY A 242 -10.45 -6.61 -0.99
C GLY A 242 -9.97 -5.59 0.05
N TRP A 243 -9.93 -4.30 -0.31
CA TRP A 243 -9.50 -3.23 0.58
C TRP A 243 -10.40 -3.06 1.81
N PHE A 244 -11.65 -3.51 1.77
CA PHE A 244 -12.49 -3.57 2.96
C PHE A 244 -11.86 -4.46 4.04
N GLY A 245 -11.36 -5.64 3.67
CA GLY A 245 -10.60 -6.50 4.58
C GLY A 245 -9.25 -5.89 4.96
N PHE A 246 -8.58 -5.25 4.00
CA PHE A 246 -7.29 -4.58 4.20
C PHE A 246 -7.37 -3.52 5.30
N ASN A 247 -8.30 -2.58 5.19
CA ASN A 247 -8.41 -1.50 6.17
C ASN A 247 -9.19 -1.93 7.41
N ALA A 248 -10.41 -2.46 7.26
CA ALA A 248 -11.23 -2.76 8.43
C ALA A 248 -10.74 -3.97 9.24
N GLY A 249 -9.88 -4.81 8.66
CA GLY A 249 -9.20 -5.90 9.35
C GLY A 249 -8.03 -5.44 10.22
N SER A 250 -7.39 -4.29 9.93
CA SER A 250 -6.16 -3.90 10.62
C SER A 250 -6.33 -3.48 12.08
N GLY A 251 -7.58 -3.34 12.55
CA GLY A 251 -7.86 -3.21 13.99
C GLY A 251 -7.81 -4.53 14.76
N LEU A 252 -7.67 -5.67 14.07
CA LEU A 252 -7.62 -7.04 14.61
C LEU A 252 -8.84 -7.43 15.47
N ALA A 253 -9.95 -6.70 15.35
CA ALA A 253 -11.14 -6.85 16.19
C ALA A 253 -12.43 -6.37 15.48
N VAL A 254 -13.57 -6.83 15.97
CA VAL A 254 -14.92 -6.42 15.56
C VAL A 254 -15.46 -5.37 16.52
N ASN A 255 -15.31 -4.10 16.16
CA ASN A 255 -15.73 -2.97 17.00
C ASN A 255 -16.07 -1.72 16.16
N GLY A 256 -16.35 -0.61 16.84
CA GLY A 256 -16.67 0.67 16.20
C GLY A 256 -15.53 1.26 15.34
N ILE A 257 -14.27 0.94 15.64
CA ILE A 257 -13.12 1.35 14.81
C ILE A 257 -13.15 0.57 13.49
N ALA A 258 -13.34 -0.76 13.53
CA ALA A 258 -13.49 -1.57 12.33
C ALA A 258 -14.66 -1.09 11.45
N ALA A 259 -15.82 -0.81 12.06
CA ALA A 259 -16.98 -0.27 11.35
C ALA A 259 -16.67 1.08 10.67
N ARG A 260 -15.96 1.99 11.37
CA ARG A 260 -15.54 3.27 10.79
C ARG A 260 -14.52 3.09 9.67
N ALA A 261 -13.52 2.24 9.86
CA ALA A 261 -12.50 1.92 8.85
C ALA A 261 -13.15 1.37 7.57
N PHE A 262 -14.16 0.50 7.71
CA PHE A 262 -14.96 0.00 6.61
C PHE A 262 -15.68 1.14 5.86
N LEU A 263 -16.33 2.04 6.60
CA LEU A 263 -17.06 3.18 6.04
C LEU A 263 -16.14 4.14 5.28
N VAL A 264 -15.01 4.55 5.86
CA VAL A 264 -14.11 5.51 5.20
C VAL A 264 -13.39 4.90 4.00
N THR A 265 -13.22 3.57 3.98
CA THR A 265 -12.70 2.82 2.82
C THR A 265 -13.67 2.80 1.64
N LEU A 266 -14.97 3.00 1.87
CA LEU A 266 -15.91 3.28 0.79
C LEU A 266 -15.84 4.75 0.33
N ILE A 267 -15.72 5.68 1.29
CA ILE A 267 -15.92 7.11 1.02
C ILE A 267 -14.70 7.77 0.36
N ALA A 268 -13.49 7.54 0.88
CA ALA A 268 -12.28 8.17 0.38
C ALA A 268 -11.99 7.88 -1.11
N PRO A 269 -12.05 6.63 -1.59
CA PRO A 269 -11.89 6.34 -3.03
C PRO A 269 -13.01 6.88 -3.90
N ALA A 270 -14.25 6.97 -3.40
CA ALA A 270 -15.32 7.63 -4.15
C ALA A 270 -15.01 9.13 -4.36
N ALA A 271 -14.57 9.84 -3.30
CA ALA A 271 -14.15 11.23 -3.40
C ALA A 271 -12.94 11.41 -4.34
N ALA A 272 -11.93 10.54 -4.23
CA ALA A 272 -10.75 10.58 -5.08
C ALA A 272 -11.06 10.28 -6.56
N GLY A 273 -11.89 9.28 -6.84
CA GLY A 273 -12.35 8.96 -8.19
C GLY A 273 -13.07 10.14 -8.86
N VAL A 274 -13.99 10.79 -8.13
CA VAL A 274 -14.66 12.02 -8.61
C VAL A 274 -13.65 13.13 -8.86
N ALA A 275 -12.75 13.39 -7.91
CA ALA A 275 -11.72 14.42 -8.04
C ALA A 275 -10.84 14.19 -9.28
N TRP A 276 -10.41 12.94 -9.50
CA TRP A 276 -9.56 12.56 -10.62
C TRP A 276 -10.27 12.78 -11.95
N LEU A 277 -11.52 12.32 -12.09
CA LEU A 277 -12.29 12.49 -13.31
C LEU A 277 -12.53 13.96 -13.64
N VAL A 278 -12.76 14.80 -12.63
CA VAL A 278 -12.91 16.25 -12.81
C VAL A 278 -11.59 16.87 -13.28
N ILE A 279 -10.48 16.60 -12.61
CA ILE A 279 -9.16 17.15 -12.96
C ILE A 279 -8.74 16.71 -14.36
N GLU A 280 -8.90 15.43 -14.67
CA GLU A 280 -8.60 14.86 -15.98
C GLU A 280 -9.48 15.47 -17.07
N TYR A 281 -10.77 15.65 -16.82
CA TYR A 281 -11.67 16.31 -17.78
C TYR A 281 -11.29 17.78 -17.99
N LEU A 282 -10.90 18.50 -16.94
CA LEU A 282 -10.46 19.88 -17.08
C LEU A 282 -9.19 19.99 -17.92
N HIS A 283 -8.23 19.08 -17.73
CA HIS A 283 -6.95 19.03 -18.43
C HIS A 283 -7.07 18.50 -19.88
N THR A 284 -7.78 17.39 -20.09
CA THR A 284 -7.77 16.62 -21.35
C THR A 284 -9.10 16.68 -22.13
N LYS A 285 -10.15 17.25 -21.53
CA LYS A 285 -11.54 17.24 -22.03
C LYS A 285 -12.16 15.84 -22.13
N LYS A 286 -11.58 14.86 -21.44
CA LYS A 286 -12.06 13.48 -21.35
C LYS A 286 -12.04 13.02 -19.88
N ALA A 287 -13.06 12.27 -19.50
CA ALA A 287 -13.10 11.53 -18.24
C ALA A 287 -12.93 10.06 -18.61
N THR A 288 -11.79 9.46 -18.30
CA THR A 288 -11.39 8.16 -18.84
C THR A 288 -11.61 7.03 -17.84
N ALA A 289 -11.77 5.80 -18.36
CA ALA A 289 -11.83 4.60 -17.53
C ALA A 289 -10.54 4.42 -16.71
N LEU A 290 -9.39 4.69 -17.33
CA LEU A 290 -8.09 4.67 -16.65
C LEU A 290 -8.05 5.70 -15.52
N GLY A 291 -8.47 6.93 -15.78
CA GLY A 291 -8.53 7.99 -14.78
C GLY A 291 -9.44 7.64 -13.60
N ALA A 292 -10.62 7.06 -13.85
CA ALA A 292 -11.48 6.55 -12.78
C ALA A 292 -10.76 5.50 -11.92
N ALA A 293 -10.12 4.52 -12.57
CA ALA A 293 -9.42 3.44 -11.89
C ALA A 293 -8.24 3.95 -11.06
N SER A 294 -7.42 4.85 -11.61
CA SER A 294 -6.32 5.51 -10.90
C SER A 294 -6.80 6.34 -9.71
N GLY A 295 -7.87 7.11 -9.87
CA GLY A 295 -8.45 7.89 -8.78
C GLY A 295 -9.00 7.03 -7.64
N ILE A 296 -9.67 5.93 -7.96
CA ILE A 296 -10.14 4.96 -6.95
C ILE A 296 -8.95 4.41 -6.17
N VAL A 297 -7.91 3.90 -6.86
CA VAL A 297 -6.74 3.32 -6.18
C VAL A 297 -5.99 4.38 -5.36
N ALA A 298 -5.82 5.60 -5.86
CA ALA A 298 -5.21 6.69 -5.11
C ALA A 298 -5.98 7.01 -3.81
N GLY A 299 -7.32 7.02 -3.87
CA GLY A 299 -8.16 7.24 -2.68
C GLY A 299 -8.16 6.08 -1.70
N LEU A 300 -8.00 4.85 -2.18
CA LEU A 300 -7.77 3.68 -1.34
C LEU A 300 -6.41 3.79 -0.62
N VAL A 301 -5.35 4.14 -1.36
CA VAL A 301 -4.00 4.34 -0.81
C VAL A 301 -3.97 5.44 0.26
N VAL A 302 -4.56 6.61 -0.01
CA VAL A 302 -4.46 7.75 0.93
C VAL A 302 -5.16 7.46 2.25
N ILE A 303 -6.26 6.69 2.25
CA ILE A 303 -7.01 6.39 3.46
C ILE A 303 -6.42 5.22 4.25
N THR A 304 -5.60 4.36 3.63
CA THR A 304 -4.97 3.21 4.28
C THR A 304 -4.34 3.53 5.65
N PRO A 305 -3.38 4.47 5.78
CA PRO A 305 -2.75 4.74 7.07
C PRO A 305 -3.70 5.39 8.08
N ALA A 306 -4.82 5.93 7.62
CA ALA A 306 -5.71 6.81 8.36
C ALA A 306 -7.04 6.14 8.75
N SER A 307 -7.40 5.02 8.14
CA SER A 307 -8.76 4.47 8.14
C SER A 307 -9.30 4.16 9.55
N GLY A 308 -8.44 3.73 10.47
CA GLY A 308 -8.79 3.56 11.88
C GLY A 308 -8.73 4.82 12.73
N PHE A 309 -8.16 5.92 12.23
CA PHE A 309 -7.86 7.13 13.00
C PHE A 309 -8.69 8.35 12.62
N VAL A 310 -9.30 8.38 11.43
CA VAL A 310 -10.02 9.56 10.92
C VAL A 310 -11.52 9.36 10.81
N GLY A 311 -12.27 10.47 10.86
CA GLY A 311 -13.70 10.50 10.59
C GLY A 311 -14.03 10.68 9.11
N VAL A 312 -15.33 10.64 8.77
CA VAL A 312 -15.86 10.77 7.40
C VAL A 312 -15.41 12.07 6.71
N GLN A 313 -15.43 13.20 7.42
CA GLN A 313 -15.02 14.49 6.85
C GLN A 313 -13.54 14.47 6.45
N GLY A 314 -12.66 13.93 7.31
CA GLY A 314 -11.25 13.75 7.00
C GLY A 314 -11.05 12.86 5.78
N ALA A 315 -11.76 11.73 5.72
CA ALA A 315 -11.69 10.80 4.60
C ALA A 315 -12.08 11.43 3.26
N ILE A 316 -13.15 12.24 3.22
CA ILE A 316 -13.57 12.98 2.03
C ILE A 316 -12.48 13.96 1.58
N ILE A 317 -11.94 14.75 2.53
CA ILE A 317 -10.91 15.75 2.22
C ILE A 317 -9.64 15.06 1.71
N MET A 318 -9.19 14.00 2.38
CA MET A 318 -8.03 13.21 1.95
C MET A 318 -8.24 12.64 0.54
N GLY A 319 -9.42 12.11 0.24
CA GLY A 319 -9.79 11.64 -1.10
C GLY A 319 -9.74 12.75 -2.16
N PHE A 320 -10.29 13.93 -1.89
CA PHE A 320 -10.20 15.05 -2.84
C PHE A 320 -8.78 15.57 -3.02
N LEU A 321 -7.94 15.52 -1.99
CA LEU A 321 -6.56 16.03 -2.04
C LEU A 321 -5.61 15.06 -2.74
N VAL A 322 -5.80 13.75 -2.64
CA VAL A 322 -4.83 12.80 -3.23
C VAL A 322 -4.82 12.84 -4.76
N SER A 323 -5.98 12.96 -5.40
CA SER A 323 -6.07 12.93 -6.86
C SER A 323 -5.25 14.03 -7.56
N PRO A 324 -5.33 15.32 -7.21
CA PRO A 324 -4.47 16.34 -7.83
C PRO A 324 -2.98 16.11 -7.57
N VAL A 325 -2.61 15.58 -6.40
CA VAL A 325 -1.21 15.34 -6.03
C VAL A 325 -0.63 14.17 -6.82
N CYS A 326 -1.32 13.02 -6.84
CA CYS A 326 -0.92 11.85 -7.63
C CYS A 326 -0.94 12.13 -9.13
N TYR A 327 -2.00 12.79 -9.64
CA TYR A 327 -2.08 13.19 -11.04
C TYR A 327 -0.92 14.10 -11.44
N GLY A 328 -0.59 15.09 -10.59
CA GLY A 328 0.56 15.96 -10.80
C GLY A 328 1.89 15.20 -10.82
N ALA A 329 2.10 14.25 -9.89
CA ALA A 329 3.29 13.41 -9.86
C ALA A 329 3.47 12.59 -11.15
N ILE A 330 2.38 12.01 -11.66
CA ILE A 330 2.37 11.26 -12.92
C ILE A 330 2.74 12.17 -14.10
N LEU A 331 2.22 13.40 -14.16
CA LEU A 331 2.60 14.35 -15.21
C LEU A 331 4.07 14.79 -15.12
N LEU A 332 4.64 14.86 -13.91
CA LEU A 332 6.04 15.25 -13.70
C LEU A 332 7.03 14.18 -14.14
N LYS A 333 6.66 12.88 -14.16
CA LYS A 333 7.57 11.78 -14.53
C LYS A 333 8.22 11.99 -15.91
N GLY A 334 7.45 12.48 -16.88
CA GLY A 334 7.95 12.77 -18.23
C GLY A 334 9.04 13.84 -18.26
N LYS A 335 8.95 14.85 -17.38
CA LYS A 335 9.96 15.91 -17.23
C LYS A 335 11.18 15.44 -16.45
N LEU A 336 10.98 14.59 -15.44
CA LEU A 336 12.04 14.05 -14.60
C LEU A 336 12.78 12.86 -15.23
N GLY A 337 12.24 12.30 -16.31
CA GLY A 337 12.94 11.36 -17.17
C GLY A 337 12.98 9.90 -16.68
N TYR A 338 12.25 9.55 -15.63
CA TYR A 338 12.07 8.15 -15.20
C TYR A 338 10.82 7.52 -15.85
N ASP A 339 10.81 6.18 -15.96
CA ASP A 339 9.69 5.40 -16.51
C ASP A 339 9.07 4.51 -15.44
N ASP A 340 8.28 5.13 -14.58
CA ASP A 340 7.33 4.44 -13.71
C ASP A 340 6.16 3.94 -14.57
N SER A 341 6.21 2.66 -14.92
CA SER A 341 5.53 2.14 -16.12
C SER A 341 4.02 2.26 -16.05
N LEU A 342 3.47 1.85 -14.91
CA LEU A 342 2.04 1.81 -14.59
C LEU A 342 1.67 2.75 -13.45
N ASP A 343 2.50 3.76 -13.21
CA ASP A 343 2.31 4.80 -12.19
C ASP A 343 2.27 4.28 -10.74
N ALA A 344 3.02 3.21 -10.44
CA ALA A 344 3.06 2.62 -9.10
C ALA A 344 3.67 3.59 -8.08
N PHE A 345 4.74 4.32 -8.43
CA PHE A 345 5.27 5.38 -7.57
C PHE A 345 4.29 6.56 -7.48
N GLY A 346 3.74 6.99 -8.62
CA GLY A 346 2.80 8.11 -8.69
C GLY A 346 1.53 7.91 -7.85
N ILE A 347 1.04 6.67 -7.74
CA ILE A 347 -0.14 6.32 -6.95
C ILE A 347 0.24 5.88 -5.53
N HIS A 348 1.05 4.82 -5.38
CA HIS A 348 1.33 4.22 -4.08
C HIS A 348 2.39 5.00 -3.28
N GLY A 349 3.48 5.40 -3.93
CA GLY A 349 4.56 6.15 -3.27
C GLY A 349 4.08 7.52 -2.81
N VAL A 350 3.57 8.32 -3.75
CA VAL A 350 3.10 9.68 -3.47
C VAL A 350 1.81 9.68 -2.65
N GLY A 351 0.84 8.83 -2.98
CA GLY A 351 -0.42 8.73 -2.24
C GLY A 351 -0.20 8.20 -0.82
N GLY A 352 0.71 7.24 -0.63
CA GLY A 352 1.07 6.69 0.68
C GLY A 352 1.75 7.72 1.57
N ALA A 353 2.70 8.50 1.03
CA ALA A 353 3.32 9.62 1.74
C ALA A 353 2.29 10.68 2.16
N LEU A 354 1.43 11.10 1.23
CA LEU A 354 0.39 12.08 1.52
C LEU A 354 -0.59 11.55 2.57
N GLY A 355 -1.04 10.31 2.43
CA GLY A 355 -1.94 9.65 3.37
C GLY A 355 -1.36 9.62 4.78
N ALA A 356 -0.11 9.18 4.92
CA ALA A 356 0.55 9.08 6.22
C ALA A 356 0.68 10.44 6.91
N ILE A 357 1.02 11.52 6.17
CA ILE A 357 1.10 12.88 6.72
C ILE A 357 -0.29 13.39 7.10
N LEU A 358 -1.29 13.22 6.22
CA LEU A 358 -2.65 13.66 6.47
C LEU A 358 -3.34 12.88 7.61
N THR A 359 -2.90 11.66 7.92
CA THR A 359 -3.31 10.96 9.15
C THR A 359 -3.04 11.81 10.39
N GLY A 360 -1.86 12.41 10.50
CA GLY A 360 -1.52 13.27 11.64
C GLY A 360 -2.40 14.53 11.71
N VAL A 361 -2.79 15.07 10.56
CA VAL A 361 -3.68 16.24 10.47
C VAL A 361 -5.10 15.88 10.95
N PHE A 362 -5.67 14.81 10.39
CA PHE A 362 -7.08 14.47 10.56
C PHE A 362 -7.37 13.45 11.66
N THR A 363 -6.35 12.93 12.36
CA THR A 363 -6.56 11.95 13.43
C THR A 363 -7.52 12.50 14.49
N LEU A 364 -8.45 11.66 14.91
CA LEU A 364 -9.42 11.94 15.98
C LEU A 364 -8.76 11.89 17.36
N THR A 365 -7.72 11.06 17.51
CA THR A 365 -6.96 10.88 18.75
C THR A 365 -5.48 10.90 18.43
N LEU A 366 -4.70 11.65 19.21
CA LEU A 366 -3.24 11.66 19.07
C LEU A 366 -2.67 10.30 19.48
N GLY A 367 -1.50 9.98 18.94
CA GLY A 367 -0.73 8.82 19.39
C GLY A 367 -0.35 8.94 20.86
N THR A 368 -0.15 7.81 21.53
CA THR A 368 0.19 7.76 22.95
C THR A 368 1.45 8.60 23.23
N GLY A 369 1.37 9.51 24.20
CA GLY A 369 2.49 10.38 24.57
C GLY A 369 2.79 11.53 23.60
N VAL A 370 1.98 11.74 22.56
CA VAL A 370 2.09 12.88 21.64
C VAL A 370 1.21 14.03 22.14
N GLU A 371 1.81 15.21 22.35
CA GLU A 371 1.16 16.34 23.04
C GLU A 371 0.27 17.19 22.12
N SER A 372 0.61 17.31 20.83
CA SER A 372 -0.13 18.15 19.88
C SER A 372 -0.29 17.51 18.50
N LYS A 373 -1.24 18.05 17.71
CA LYS A 373 -1.36 17.69 16.28
C LYS A 373 -0.10 18.04 15.48
N GLY A 374 0.61 19.11 15.86
CA GLY A 374 1.88 19.48 15.22
C GLY A 374 2.94 18.41 15.43
N ASP A 375 3.05 17.90 16.66
CA ASP A 375 3.99 16.83 17.00
C ASP A 375 3.60 15.52 16.31
N GLN A 376 2.30 15.20 16.22
CA GLN A 376 1.84 14.03 15.47
C GLN A 376 2.23 14.13 14.00
N ILE A 377 2.03 15.30 13.36
CA ILE A 377 2.44 15.52 11.97
C ILE A 377 3.95 15.33 11.82
N LEU A 378 4.76 15.81 12.77
CA LEU A 378 6.20 15.62 12.77
C LEU A 378 6.58 14.13 12.85
N VAL A 379 5.94 13.36 13.74
CA VAL A 379 6.12 11.90 13.83
C VAL A 379 5.77 11.22 12.49
N GLN A 380 4.66 11.61 11.86
CA GLN A 380 4.29 11.08 10.54
C GLN A 380 5.33 11.40 9.46
N ILE A 381 5.88 12.62 9.46
CA ILE A 381 6.95 13.01 8.53
C ILE A 381 8.20 12.16 8.77
N ILE A 382 8.59 11.95 10.02
CA ILE A 382 9.73 11.07 10.37
C ILE A 382 9.48 9.65 9.85
N SER A 383 8.28 9.10 10.06
CA SER A 383 7.90 7.77 9.55
C SER A 383 8.02 7.68 8.02
N VAL A 384 7.47 8.66 7.29
CA VAL A 384 7.54 8.72 5.82
C VAL A 384 8.98 8.83 5.33
N VAL A 385 9.78 9.72 5.92
CA VAL A 385 11.17 9.93 5.51
C VAL A 385 12.01 8.69 5.81
N ALA A 386 11.87 8.10 6.99
CA ALA A 386 12.69 6.96 7.39
C ALA A 386 12.38 5.71 6.56
N THR A 387 11.10 5.34 6.43
CA THR A 387 10.69 4.16 5.66
C THR A 387 10.92 4.36 4.17
N GLY A 388 10.62 5.56 3.65
CA GLY A 388 10.88 5.93 2.26
C GLY A 388 12.37 5.91 1.92
N ALA A 389 13.23 6.56 2.72
CA ALA A 389 14.66 6.58 2.47
C ALA A 389 15.29 5.18 2.55
N TYR A 390 14.89 4.38 3.54
CA TYR A 390 15.38 3.01 3.67
C TYR A 390 14.98 2.16 2.46
N SER A 391 13.70 2.19 2.07
CA SER A 391 13.24 1.47 0.89
C SER A 391 13.98 1.91 -0.38
N PHE A 392 14.16 3.21 -0.58
CA PHE A 392 14.87 3.74 -1.75
C PHE A 392 16.31 3.21 -1.82
N ILE A 393 17.07 3.35 -0.73
CA ILE A 393 18.49 3.00 -0.69
C ILE A 393 18.68 1.49 -0.88
N VAL A 394 17.96 0.66 -0.13
CA VAL A 394 18.11 -0.79 -0.22
C VAL A 394 17.63 -1.29 -1.58
N SER A 395 16.54 -0.74 -2.13
CA SER A 395 16.06 -1.10 -3.47
C SER A 395 17.07 -0.74 -4.56
N MET A 396 17.68 0.44 -4.50
CA MET A 396 18.75 0.84 -5.45
C MET A 396 19.91 -0.16 -5.43
N ILE A 397 20.36 -0.54 -4.24
CA ILE A 397 21.46 -1.51 -4.05
C ILE A 397 21.06 -2.87 -4.60
N LEU A 398 19.89 -3.40 -4.22
CA LEU A 398 19.43 -4.71 -4.67
C LEU A 398 19.27 -4.78 -6.18
N VAL A 399 18.61 -3.80 -6.79
CA VAL A 399 18.41 -3.78 -8.25
C VAL A 399 19.76 -3.70 -8.96
N PHE A 400 20.68 -2.86 -8.50
CA PHE A 400 22.02 -2.76 -9.06
C PHE A 400 22.78 -4.10 -8.96
N LEU A 401 22.82 -4.72 -7.79
CA LEU A 401 23.55 -5.97 -7.57
C LEU A 401 22.96 -7.12 -8.40
N ILE A 402 21.63 -7.25 -8.44
CA ILE A 402 20.95 -8.28 -9.23
C ILE A 402 21.23 -8.05 -10.72
N ASP A 403 21.15 -6.79 -11.19
CA ASP A 403 21.41 -6.48 -12.60
C ASP A 403 22.85 -6.77 -13.03
N LYS A 404 23.82 -6.56 -12.14
CA LYS A 404 25.24 -6.84 -12.41
C LYS A 404 25.65 -8.31 -12.26
N THR A 405 24.86 -9.13 -11.57
CA THR A 405 25.23 -10.54 -11.29
C THR A 405 24.47 -11.50 -12.18
N ILE A 406 23.15 -11.60 -12.00
CA ILE A 406 22.28 -12.54 -12.74
C ILE A 406 21.47 -11.86 -13.85
N GLY A 407 21.43 -10.53 -13.84
CA GLY A 407 20.68 -9.69 -14.77
C GLY A 407 19.24 -9.44 -14.30
N PHE A 408 18.86 -8.18 -14.21
CA PHE A 408 17.52 -7.76 -13.82
C PHE A 408 16.72 -7.29 -15.03
N ARG A 409 17.36 -6.53 -15.93
CA ARG A 409 16.74 -6.12 -17.20
C ARG A 409 16.83 -7.21 -18.26
N ILE A 410 15.78 -7.36 -19.06
CA ILE A 410 15.79 -8.18 -20.27
C ILE A 410 16.56 -7.47 -21.40
N SER A 411 17.05 -8.21 -22.40
CA SER A 411 17.72 -7.61 -23.56
C SER A 411 16.72 -6.81 -24.41
N GLU A 412 17.22 -5.76 -25.08
CA GLU A 412 16.39 -4.86 -25.90
C GLU A 412 15.59 -5.60 -26.99
N GLU A 413 16.20 -6.57 -27.66
CA GLU A 413 15.52 -7.43 -28.64
C GLU A 413 14.30 -8.13 -28.05
N LYS A 414 14.46 -8.76 -26.88
CA LYS A 414 13.37 -9.48 -26.20
C LYS A 414 12.31 -8.55 -25.65
N GLU A 415 12.71 -7.35 -25.21
CA GLU A 415 11.78 -6.30 -24.81
C GLU A 415 10.88 -5.86 -25.98
N ILE A 416 11.44 -5.79 -27.19
CA ILE A 416 10.72 -5.49 -28.43
C ILE A 416 9.83 -6.66 -28.86
N THR A 417 10.27 -7.90 -28.75
CA THR A 417 9.45 -9.09 -29.09
C THR A 417 8.27 -9.29 -28.14
N GLY A 418 8.49 -9.13 -26.82
CA GLY A 418 7.47 -9.32 -25.79
C GLY A 418 7.76 -10.46 -24.83
N LEU A 419 7.58 -10.20 -23.54
CA LEU A 419 7.99 -11.08 -22.45
C LEU A 419 7.13 -12.34 -22.35
N ASP A 420 5.87 -12.32 -22.80
CA ASP A 420 5.02 -13.51 -22.74
C ASP A 420 5.64 -14.65 -23.56
N SER A 421 6.06 -14.37 -24.79
CA SER A 421 6.71 -15.36 -25.65
C SER A 421 8.16 -15.62 -25.21
N GLU A 422 8.90 -14.58 -24.84
CA GLU A 422 10.35 -14.68 -24.57
C GLU A 422 10.70 -15.34 -23.23
N ILE A 423 9.85 -15.19 -22.22
CA ILE A 423 10.05 -15.72 -20.87
C ILE A 423 9.20 -16.97 -20.65
N HIS A 424 7.93 -16.93 -21.06
CA HIS A 424 6.97 -17.97 -20.72
C HIS A 424 6.67 -18.92 -21.88
N GLY A 425 7.08 -18.59 -23.12
CA GLY A 425 6.75 -19.41 -24.30
C GLY A 425 5.26 -19.41 -24.64
N GLU A 426 4.50 -18.44 -24.11
CA GLU A 426 3.05 -18.36 -24.18
C GLU A 426 2.60 -17.05 -24.84
N LYS A 427 1.31 -16.95 -25.14
CA LYS A 427 0.68 -15.71 -25.62
C LYS A 427 -0.55 -15.44 -24.77
N GLY A 428 -0.66 -14.23 -24.23
CA GLY A 428 -1.83 -13.85 -23.42
C GLY A 428 -3.15 -13.82 -24.19
N TYR A 429 -3.08 -13.62 -25.51
CA TYR A 429 -4.25 -13.63 -26.38
C TYR A 429 -4.00 -14.51 -27.61
N ILE A 430 -4.98 -15.35 -27.91
CA ILE A 430 -5.11 -16.04 -29.19
C ILE A 430 -6.28 -15.35 -29.88
N LEU A 431 -5.95 -14.38 -30.74
CA LEU A 431 -6.93 -13.58 -31.49
C LEU A 431 -7.33 -14.25 -32.79
#